data_AF-A0A228I9Q5-F1
#
_entry.id   AF-A0A228I9Q5-F1
#
_cell.length_a   1.000
_cell.length_b   1.000
_cell.length_c   1.000
_cell.angle_alpha   90.00
_cell.angle_beta   90.00
_cell.angle_gamma   90.00
#
_symmetry.space_group_name_H-M   'P 1'
#
loop_
_entity.id
_entity.type
_entity.pdbx_description
1 polymer ?
#
loop_
_entity_poly.entity_id
_entity_poly.type
_entity_poly.pdbx_seq_one_letter_code
_entity_poly.pdbx_strand_id
1 'polypeptide(L)' 'MKMRSVSLTVLVAASATLLSACVVEPVRPPQPAPVVEVPTPMPAPGYRWAKGHYRWAGNHWAWVPGHWVGVY' A
#
# COMPACT_ATOMS: atom_id res chain seq x y z
N MET A 1 -48.99 -2.08 -21.17
CA MET A 1 -48.77 -1.75 -19.74
C MET A 1 -47.58 -2.49 -19.11
N LYS A 2 -47.28 -3.77 -19.43
CA LYS A 2 -46.23 -4.58 -18.78
C LYS A 2 -44.77 -4.19 -19.05
N MET A 3 -44.48 -3.55 -20.18
CA MET A 3 -43.10 -3.23 -20.61
C MET A 3 -42.45 -2.09 -19.82
N ARG A 4 -43.24 -1.11 -19.34
CA ARG A 4 -42.72 0.04 -18.57
C ARG A 4 -42.23 -0.36 -17.17
N SER A 5 -42.89 -1.34 -16.53
CA SER A 5 -42.49 -1.84 -15.22
C SER A 5 -41.17 -2.61 -15.28
N VAL A 6 -40.94 -3.41 -16.33
CA VAL A 6 -39.68 -4.16 -16.50
C VAL A 6 -38.49 -3.22 -16.69
N SER A 7 -38.64 -2.17 -17.50
CA SER A 7 -37.58 -1.17 -17.71
C SER A 7 -37.21 -0.43 -16.42
N LEU A 8 -38.19 -0.15 -15.56
CA LEU A 8 -37.94 0.54 -14.29
C LEU A 8 -37.16 -0.35 -13.31
N THR A 9 -37.49 -1.64 -13.23
CA THR A 9 -36.78 -2.58 -12.35
C THR A 9 -35.33 -2.77 -12.77
N VAL A 10 -35.06 -2.85 -14.07
CA VAL A 10 -33.69 -2.96 -14.60
C VAL A 10 -32.88 -1.70 -14.28
N LEU A 11 -33.47 -0.51 -14.44
CA LEU A 11 -32.79 0.75 -14.15
C LEU A 11 -32.44 0.91 -12.66
N VAL A 12 -33.35 0.50 -11.77
CA VAL A 12 -33.13 0.54 -10.32
C VAL A 12 -32.03 -0.46 -9.91
N ALA A 13 -32.06 -1.68 -10.45
CA ALA A 13 -31.05 -2.69 -10.16
C ALA A 13 -29.65 -2.26 -10.66
N ALA A 14 -29.55 -1.69 -11.86
CA ALA A 14 -28.30 -1.16 -12.39
C ALA A 14 -27.75 -0.02 -11.53
N SER A 15 -28.62 0.88 -11.06
CA SER A 15 -28.22 2.00 -10.21
C SER A 15 -27.68 1.53 -8.85
N ALA A 16 -28.29 0.51 -8.25
CA ALA A 16 -27.84 -0.06 -6.98
C ALA A 16 -26.43 -0.67 -7.05
N THR A 17 -26.05 -1.27 -8.18
CA THR A 17 -24.70 -1.83 -8.36
C THR A 17 -23.61 -0.76 -8.44
N LEU A 18 -23.92 0.44 -8.94
CA LEU A 18 -22.95 1.54 -9.07
C LEU A 18 -22.62 2.21 -7.73
N LEU A 19 -23.51 2.10 -6.73
CA LEU A 19 -23.34 2.71 -5.40
C LEU A 19 -22.45 1.90 -4.44
N SER A 20 -21.96 0.72 -4.86
CA SER A 20 -21.27 -0.23 -3.97
C SER A 20 -19.74 -0.03 -3.85
N ALA A 21 -19.19 1.10 -4.29
CA ALA A 21 -17.73 1.28 -4.42
C ALA A 21 -17.11 2.31 -3.44
N CYS A 22 -17.65 2.45 -2.24
CA CYS A 22 -16.98 3.21 -1.16
C CYS A 22 -16.09 2.27 -0.33
N VAL A 23 -14.98 1.79 -0.89
CA VAL A 23 -13.94 1.10 -0.11
C VAL A 23 -13.12 2.17 0.60
N VAL A 24 -13.44 2.42 1.87
CA VAL A 24 -12.58 3.22 2.74
C VAL A 24 -11.38 2.35 3.10
N GLU A 25 -10.21 2.66 2.54
CA GLU A 25 -8.97 2.00 2.94
C GLU A 25 -8.81 2.14 4.46
N PRO A 26 -8.59 1.05 5.22
CA PRO A 26 -8.36 1.13 6.65
C PRO A 26 -7.25 2.14 6.95
N VAL A 27 -7.49 3.05 7.90
CA VAL A 27 -6.49 4.03 8.32
C VAL A 27 -5.25 3.28 8.80
N ARG A 28 -4.16 3.38 8.03
CA ARG A 28 -2.87 2.81 8.44
C ARG A 28 -2.39 3.55 9.70
N PRO A 29 -2.03 2.85 10.79
CA PRO A 29 -1.41 3.47 11.96
C PRO A 29 -0.17 4.27 11.56
N PRO A 30 0.21 5.31 12.31
CA PRO A 30 1.45 6.04 12.04
C PRO A 30 2.66 5.09 12.06
N GLN A 31 3.67 5.40 11.25
CA GLN A 31 4.92 4.63 11.25
C GLN A 31 5.60 4.72 12.62
N PRO A 32 6.13 3.60 13.16
CA PRO A 32 6.98 3.64 14.34
C PRO A 32 8.24 4.47 14.09
N ALA A 33 8.96 4.82 15.15
CA ALA A 33 10.25 5.48 15.02
C ALA A 33 11.19 4.64 14.12
N PRO A 34 11.95 5.27 13.20
CA PRO A 34 12.93 4.55 12.39
C PRO A 34 13.92 3.79 13.27
N VAL A 35 14.19 2.54 12.93
CA VAL A 35 15.26 1.79 13.59
C VAL A 35 16.58 2.42 13.17
N VAL A 36 17.39 2.84 14.15
CA VAL A 36 18.72 3.39 13.88
C VAL A 36 19.67 2.22 13.63
N GLU A 37 20.01 2.00 12.36
CA GLU A 37 20.98 1.00 11.96
C GLU A 37 22.39 1.61 11.90
N VAL A 38 23.34 0.97 12.57
CA VAL A 38 24.77 1.28 12.41
C VAL A 38 25.29 0.42 11.27
N PRO A 39 25.66 1.01 10.11
CA PRO A 39 26.22 0.25 9.01
C PRO A 39 27.55 -0.38 9.40
N THR A 40 27.80 -1.60 8.91
CA THR A 40 29.13 -2.21 8.94
C THR A 40 30.12 -1.40 8.11
N PRO A 41 31.44 -1.60 8.24
CA PRO A 41 32.41 -0.92 7.38
C PRO A 41 32.09 -1.12 5.89
N MET A 42 32.35 -0.07 5.10
CA MET A 42 32.11 -0.10 3.66
C MET A 42 32.91 -1.26 3.01
N PRO A 43 32.26 -2.13 2.23
CA PRO A 43 32.92 -3.33 1.71
C PRO A 43 33.98 -3.03 0.65
N ALA A 44 33.75 -2.03 -0.20
CA ALA A 44 34.71 -1.56 -1.21
C ALA A 44 34.37 -0.12 -1.66
N PRO A 45 35.30 0.59 -2.35
CA PRO A 45 34.99 1.87 -2.98
C PRO A 45 33.81 1.75 -3.96
N GLY A 46 32.99 2.80 -4.03
CA GLY A 46 31.80 2.82 -4.89
C GLY A 46 30.54 2.25 -4.24
N TYR A 47 30.60 1.72 -3.02
CA TYR A 47 29.39 1.31 -2.31
C TYR A 47 28.74 2.47 -1.54
N ARG A 48 27.42 2.57 -1.59
CA ARG A 48 26.62 3.50 -0.80
C ARG A 48 25.69 2.72 0.13
N TRP A 49 25.60 3.17 1.39
CA TRP A 49 24.65 2.60 2.33
C TRP A 49 23.23 3.03 1.96
N ALA A 50 22.38 2.06 1.62
CA ALA A 50 20.94 2.25 1.51
C ALA A 50 20.33 2.04 2.90
N LYS A 51 19.80 3.12 3.49
CA LYS A 51 19.13 3.07 4.80
C LYS A 51 17.93 2.13 4.76
N GLY A 52 17.72 1.37 5.85
CA GLY A 52 16.50 0.60 6.04
C GLY A 52 15.25 1.47 6.04
N HIS A 53 14.10 0.86 5.78
CA HIS A 53 12.81 1.55 5.73
C HIS A 53 11.67 0.64 6.17
N TYR A 54 10.55 1.24 6.59
CA TYR A 54 9.34 0.49 6.87
C TYR A 54 8.57 0.20 5.58
N ARG A 55 8.16 -1.06 5.41
CA ARG A 55 7.22 -1.50 4.38
C ARG A 55 5.91 -1.91 5.03
N TRP A 56 4.78 -1.49 4.46
CA TRP A 56 3.47 -1.96 4.89
C TRP A 56 3.24 -3.37 4.32
N ALA A 57 3.08 -4.37 5.20
CA ALA A 57 2.84 -5.75 4.80
C ALA A 57 1.93 -6.41 5.84
N GLY A 58 0.95 -7.21 5.41
CA GLY A 58 0.11 -7.99 6.32
C GLY A 58 -0.53 -7.17 7.45
N ASN A 59 -1.04 -5.97 7.13
CA ASN A 59 -1.68 -5.05 8.07
C ASN A 59 -0.78 -4.51 9.22
N HIS A 60 0.55 -4.50 9.02
CA HIS A 60 1.49 -3.91 9.97
C HIS A 60 2.69 -3.27 9.26
N TRP A 61 3.44 -2.46 10.01
CA TRP A 61 4.73 -1.93 9.58
C TRP A 61 5.82 -2.97 9.80
N ALA A 62 6.40 -3.49 8.72
CA ALA A 62 7.55 -4.39 8.75
C ALA A 62 8.83 -3.60 8.46
N TRP A 63 9.84 -3.71 9.32
CA TRP A 63 11.16 -3.11 9.09
C TRP A 63 11.92 -3.90 8.00
N VAL A 64 12.43 -3.18 7.00
CA VAL A 64 13.32 -3.72 5.99
C VAL A 64 14.73 -3.20 6.30
N PRO A 65 15.68 -4.08 6.66
CA PRO A 65 17.05 -3.66 6.99
C PRO A 65 17.76 -2.97 5.83
N GLY A 66 18.62 -2.01 6.18
CA GLY A 66 19.52 -1.36 5.23
C GLY A 66 20.56 -2.32 4.68
N HIS A 67 21.13 -1.97 3.52
CA HIS A 67 22.17 -2.77 2.87
C HIS A 67 23.11 -1.90 2.04
N TRP A 68 24.28 -2.47 1.73
CA TRP A 68 25.24 -1.86 0.83
C TRP A 68 24.82 -2.04 -0.63
N VAL A 69 24.74 -0.94 -1.37
CA VAL A 69 24.43 -0.94 -2.81
C VAL A 69 25.64 -0.43 -3.58
N GLY A 70 26.04 -1.16 -4.63
CA GLY A 70 27.10 -0.73 -5.54
C GLY A 70 26.63 0.42 -6.42
N VAL A 71 27.43 1.49 -6.49
CA VAL A 71 27.26 2.64 -7.37
C VAL A 71 28.38 2.55 -8.40
N TYR A 72 28.09 1.95 -9.55
CA TYR A 72 29.02 1.85 -10.68
C TYR A 72 28.85 3.02 -11.65
#